data_AF-A0A5C8GJH6-F1
#
_entry.id   AF-A0A5C8GJH6-F1
#
_cell.length_a   1.000
_cell.length_b   1.000
_cell.length_c   1.000
_cell.angle_alpha   90.00
_cell.angle_beta   90.00
_cell.angle_gamma   90.00
#
_symmetry.space_group_name_H-M   'P 1'
#
loop_
_entity.id
_entity.type
_entity.pdbx_description
1 polymer ?
#
loop_
_entity_poly.entity_id
_entity_poly.type
_entity_poly.pdbx_seq_one_letter_code
_entity_poly.pdbx_strand_id
1 'polypeptide(L)'
;MSWIKKYKCLSCGYEACVYEGKGFMGQSIEAVVCNGCHNLVPLVVGGVIGDAAPSFRSLTGRICLKCGSDDMKKWDGHTCPQCKGNMVDTGEREFWS
;
A
#
# COMPACT_ATOMS: atom_id res chain seq x y z
N MET A 1 -7.33 -6.72 -15.22
CA MET A 1 -8.30 -6.86 -14.12
C MET A 1 -7.61 -6.41 -12.86
N SER A 2 -8.28 -5.59 -12.06
CA SER A 2 -7.67 -4.96 -10.90
C SER A 2 -8.33 -5.53 -9.65
N TRP A 3 -7.52 -5.98 -8.69
CA TRP A 3 -7.97 -6.65 -7.47
C TRP A 3 -7.43 -5.99 -6.20
N ILE A 4 -8.21 -6.01 -5.13
CA ILE A 4 -7.75 -5.75 -3.77
C ILE A 4 -7.51 -7.11 -3.14
N LYS A 5 -6.26 -7.38 -2.77
CA LYS A 5 -5.86 -8.60 -2.05
C LYS A 5 -5.77 -8.30 -0.57
N LYS A 6 -6.33 -9.18 0.26
CA LYS A 6 -6.19 -9.08 1.71
C LYS A 6 -5.01 -9.92 2.17
N TYR A 7 -4.15 -9.32 2.99
CA TYR A 7 -3.03 -9.98 3.62
C TYR A 7 -3.23 -10.03 5.13
N LYS A 8 -2.77 -11.11 5.76
CA LYS A 8 -2.82 -11.30 7.21
C LYS A 8 -1.48 -11.75 7.74
N CYS A 9 -1.03 -11.15 8.84
CA CYS A 9 0.13 -11.61 9.57
C CYS A 9 -0.20 -12.83 10.41
N LEU A 10 0.58 -13.91 10.25
CA LEU A 10 0.40 -15.14 11.02
C LEU A 10 0.82 -15.01 12.49
N SER A 11 1.71 -14.06 12.80
CA SER A 11 2.26 -13.90 14.15
C SER A 11 1.41 -13.01 15.05
N CYS A 12 0.94 -11.86 14.55
CA CYS A 12 0.17 -10.89 15.36
C CYS A 12 -1.28 -10.68 14.90
N GLY A 13 -1.70 -11.30 13.79
CA GLY A 13 -3.05 -11.16 13.26
C GLY A 13 -3.34 -9.85 12.52
N TYR A 14 -2.33 -8.97 12.34
CA TYR A 14 -2.49 -7.73 11.57
C TYR A 14 -2.99 -7.99 10.14
N GLU A 15 -4.02 -7.28 9.72
CA GLU A 15 -4.62 -7.39 8.38
C GLU A 15 -4.38 -6.11 7.59
N ALA A 16 -4.11 -6.25 6.29
CA ALA A 16 -3.92 -5.12 5.38
C ALA A 16 -4.45 -5.46 3.98
N CYS A 17 -4.98 -4.45 3.30
CA CYS A 17 -5.42 -4.56 1.91
C CYS A 17 -4.37 -3.98 0.97
N VAL A 18 -4.04 -4.73 -0.08
CA VAL A 18 -3.08 -4.33 -1.12
C VAL A 18 -3.76 -4.31 -2.47
N TYR A 19 -3.61 -3.19 -3.15
CA TYR A 19 -4.22 -2.92 -4.44
C TYR A 19 -3.29 -3.41 -5.56
N GLU A 20 -3.81 -4.25 -6.44
CA GLU A 20 -3.09 -4.78 -7.59
C GLU A 20 -3.83 -4.40 -8.89
N GLY A 21 -3.06 -3.99 -9.90
CA GLY A 21 -3.58 -3.57 -11.19
C GLY A 21 -3.74 -2.04 -11.30
N LYS A 22 -4.58 -1.62 -12.24
CA LYS A 22 -4.87 -0.21 -12.51
C LYS A 22 -6.32 0.08 -12.20
N GLY A 23 -6.58 0.91 -11.20
CA GLY A 23 -7.92 1.33 -10.83
C GLY A 23 -8.58 2.23 -11.89
N PHE A 24 -9.78 2.71 -11.56
CA PHE A 24 -10.52 3.66 -12.39
C PHE A 24 -9.63 4.85 -12.80
N MET A 25 -9.70 5.26 -14.08
CA MET A 25 -8.84 6.30 -14.65
C MET A 25 -7.32 6.01 -14.58
N GLY A 26 -6.94 4.73 -14.62
CA GLY A 26 -5.54 4.30 -14.71
C GLY A 26 -4.75 4.47 -13.41
N GLN A 27 -5.43 4.63 -12.28
CA GLN A 27 -4.80 4.80 -10.97
C GLN A 27 -3.90 3.61 -10.64
N SER A 28 -2.66 3.89 -10.25
CA SER A 28 -1.73 2.86 -9.77
C SER A 28 -1.47 3.12 -8.30
N ILE A 29 -1.65 2.11 -7.46
CA ILE A 29 -1.48 2.21 -6.01
C ILE A 29 -0.38 1.27 -5.58
N GLU A 30 0.56 1.79 -4.80
CA GLU A 30 1.64 1.02 -4.20
C GLU A 30 1.37 0.84 -2.71
N ALA A 31 1.64 -0.37 -2.20
CA ALA A 31 1.62 -0.64 -0.77
C ALA A 31 2.93 -0.16 -0.14
N VAL A 32 2.82 0.72 0.85
CA VAL A 32 3.99 1.36 1.47
C VAL A 32 3.92 1.19 2.97
N VAL A 33 5.03 0.76 3.57
CA VAL A 33 5.21 0.71 5.02
C VAL A 33 5.59 2.08 5.52
N CYS A 34 4.82 2.61 6.48
CA CYS A 34 5.24 3.74 7.28
C CYS A 34 5.90 3.22 8.56
N ASN A 35 7.20 3.50 8.74
CA ASN A 35 7.93 3.08 9.94
C ASN A 35 7.59 3.93 11.18
N GLY A 36 7.02 5.12 11.00
CA GLY A 36 6.51 5.91 12.14
C GLY A 36 5.33 5.22 12.84
N CYS A 37 4.27 4.92 12.10
CA CYS A 37 3.07 4.30 12.67
C CYS A 37 2.99 2.78 12.49
N HIS A 38 4.01 2.15 11.91
CA HIS A 38 4.11 0.69 11.74
C HIS A 38 2.92 0.10 10.94
N ASN A 39 2.40 0.83 9.96
CA ASN A 39 1.24 0.42 9.17
C ASN A 39 1.56 0.38 7.67
N LEU A 40 0.85 -0.50 6.96
CA LEU A 40 0.74 -0.44 5.51
C LEU A 40 -0.24 0.67 5.12
N VAL A 41 0.19 1.52 4.19
CA VAL A 41 -0.56 2.65 3.66
C VAL A 41 -0.59 2.50 2.14
N PRO A 42 -1.78 2.54 1.51
CA PRO A 42 -1.89 2.62 0.06
C PRO A 42 -1.51 4.03 -0.40
N LEU A 43 -0.51 4.16 -1.27
CA LEU A 43 -0.15 5.43 -1.90
C LEU A 43 -0.41 5.39 -3.40
N VAL A 44 -1.18 6.35 -3.90
CA VAL A 44 -1.37 6.54 -5.34
C VAL A 44 -0.08 7.06 -5.95
N VAL A 45 0.42 6.36 -6.98
CA VAL A 45 1.65 6.68 -7.71
C VAL A 45 1.42 6.89 -9.21
N GLY A 46 0.17 6.97 -9.67
CA GLY A 46 -0.13 7.09 -11.10
C GLY A 46 -1.60 7.30 -11.42
N GLY A 47 -1.92 7.29 -12.71
CA GLY A 47 -3.24 7.64 -13.25
C GLY A 47 -3.45 9.15 -13.35
N VAL A 48 -4.70 9.58 -13.53
CA VAL A 48 -5.05 11.00 -13.70
C VAL A 48 -4.49 11.92 -12.60
N ILE A 49 -4.36 11.42 -11.36
CA ILE A 49 -3.73 12.18 -10.26
C ILE A 49 -2.24 12.39 -10.53
N GLY A 50 -1.52 11.37 -10.99
CA GLY A 50 -0.12 11.48 -11.37
C GLY A 50 0.08 12.36 -12.62
N ASP A 51 -0.91 12.45 -13.50
CA ASP A 51 -0.87 13.33 -14.68
C ASP A 51 -1.14 14.79 -14.32
N ALA A 52 -2.11 15.05 -13.45
CA ALA A 52 -2.40 16.39 -12.95
C ALA A 52 -1.34 16.90 -11.98
N ALA A 53 -0.71 16.02 -11.21
CA ALA A 53 0.33 16.33 -10.24
C ALA A 53 1.52 15.36 -10.39
N PRO A 54 2.55 15.69 -11.18
CA PRO A 54 3.69 14.81 -11.43
C PRO A 54 4.46 14.39 -10.17
N SER A 55 4.43 15.19 -9.11
CA SER A 55 4.98 14.82 -7.79
C SER A 55 4.32 13.58 -7.20
N PHE A 56 3.11 13.23 -7.67
CA PHE A 56 2.40 12.01 -7.29
C PHE A 56 2.82 10.78 -8.08
N ARG A 57 3.79 10.87 -9.00
CA ARG A 57 4.29 9.71 -9.75
C ARG A 57 5.38 8.92 -9.02
N SER A 58 5.80 9.36 -7.84
CA SER A 58 6.87 8.72 -7.06
C SER A 58 6.54 8.63 -5.57
N LEU A 59 7.28 7.78 -4.86
CA LEU A 59 7.24 7.70 -3.40
C LEU A 59 8.14 8.74 -2.71
N THR A 60 8.97 9.46 -3.48
CA THR A 60 9.91 10.44 -2.93
C THR A 60 9.16 11.65 -2.37
N GLY A 61 9.52 12.06 -1.15
CA GLY A 61 8.89 13.21 -0.48
C GLY A 61 7.44 12.96 -0.02
N ARG A 62 7.00 11.69 0.02
CA ARG A 62 5.69 11.33 0.56
C ARG A 62 5.72 11.32 2.08
N ILE A 63 4.66 11.83 2.67
CA ILE A 63 4.45 11.85 4.11
C ILE A 63 3.25 10.97 4.45
N CYS A 64 3.35 10.22 5.54
CA CYS A 64 2.26 9.43 6.05
C CYS A 64 1.14 10.34 6.56
N LEU A 65 -0.02 10.30 5.91
CA LEU A 65 -1.19 11.11 6.29
C LEU A 65 -1.74 10.78 7.69
N LYS A 66 -1.35 9.64 8.27
CA LYS A 66 -1.79 9.22 9.62
C LYS A 66 -0.90 9.77 10.74
N CYS A 67 0.42 9.85 10.54
CA CYS A 67 1.36 10.18 11.61
C CYS A 67 2.37 11.28 11.28
N GLY A 68 2.37 11.81 10.05
CA GLY A 68 3.29 12.86 9.63
C GLY A 68 4.73 12.40 9.38
N SER A 69 5.04 11.11 9.52
CA SER A 69 6.37 10.57 9.23
C SER A 69 6.65 10.53 7.73
N ASP A 70 7.86 10.92 7.35
CA ASP A 70 8.44 10.80 6.01
C ASP A 70 9.22 9.49 5.80
N ASP A 71 9.39 8.67 6.84
CA ASP A 71 9.99 7.33 6.74
C ASP A 71 8.97 6.32 6.18
N MET A 72 8.82 6.39 4.86
CA MET A 72 7.96 5.56 4.06
C MET A 72 8.78 4.70 3.10
N LYS A 73 8.57 3.38 3.12
CA LYS A 73 9.29 2.42 2.27
C LYS A 73 8.31 1.51 1.55
N LYS A 74 8.56 1.24 0.26
CA LYS A 74 7.75 0.28 -0.49
C LYS A 74 7.74 -1.06 0.25
N TRP A 75 6.56 -1.65 0.38
CA TRP A 75 6.40 -2.93 1.03
C TRP A 75 6.96 -4.04 0.16
N ASP A 76 7.62 -5.01 0.79
CA ASP A 76 8.24 -6.18 0.13
C ASP A 76 7.22 -7.26 -0.25
N GLY A 77 5.96 -7.13 0.18
CA GLY A 77 4.88 -8.08 -0.12
C GLY A 77 4.72 -9.18 0.91
N HIS A 78 5.55 -9.23 1.96
CA HIS A 78 5.51 -10.33 2.94
C HIS A 78 5.83 -9.92 4.39
N THR A 79 6.49 -8.81 4.66
CA THR A 79 6.93 -8.48 6.04
C THR A 79 5.89 -7.66 6.79
N CYS A 80 5.46 -8.15 7.94
CA CYS A 80 4.52 -7.43 8.80
C CYS A 80 5.15 -6.15 9.37
N PRO A 81 4.53 -4.97 9.17
CA PRO A 81 5.10 -3.73 9.68
C PRO A 81 5.01 -3.62 11.21
N GLN A 82 4.06 -4.33 11.85
CA GLN A 82 3.80 -4.30 13.30
C GLN A 82 4.78 -5.18 14.09
N CYS A 83 5.02 -6.42 13.66
CA CYS A 83 5.79 -7.40 14.43
C CYS A 83 7.00 -7.99 13.67
N LYS A 84 7.25 -7.56 12.43
CA LYS A 84 8.28 -8.11 11.53
C LYS A 84 8.09 -9.59 11.14
N GLY A 85 6.97 -10.22 11.53
CA GLY A 85 6.59 -11.58 11.12
C GLY A 85 6.14 -11.65 9.66
N ASN A 86 5.79 -12.85 9.21
CA ASN A 86 5.34 -13.09 7.83
C ASN A 86 3.85 -12.76 7.65
N MET A 87 3.54 -12.09 6.54
CA MET A 87 2.20 -11.84 6.04
C MET A 87 1.92 -12.77 4.87
N VAL A 88 0.71 -13.31 4.84
CA VAL A 88 0.24 -14.20 3.78
C VAL A 88 -1.01 -13.62 3.14
N ASP A 89 -1.13 -13.78 1.82
CA ASP A 89 -2.37 -13.51 1.10
C ASP A 89 -3.46 -14.46 1.64
N THR A 90 -4.60 -13.92 2.07
CA THR A 90 -5.71 -14.75 2.58
C THR A 90 -6.50 -15.40 1.45
N GLY A 91 -6.23 -15.03 0.19
CA GLY A 91 -6.98 -15.46 -0.99
C GLY A 91 -8.26 -14.67 -1.21
N GLU A 92 -8.63 -13.79 -0.27
CA GLU A 92 -9.75 -12.87 -0.43
C GLU A 92 -9.40 -11.81 -1.49
N ARG A 93 -10.27 -11.68 -2.48
CA ARG A 93 -10.12 -10.73 -3.58
C ARG A 93 -11.40 -9.92 -3.73
N GLU A 94 -11.26 -8.61 -3.66
CA GLU A 94 -12.34 -7.69 -4.01
C GLU A 94 -12.01 -7.01 -5.34
N PHE A 95 -13.02 -6.85 -6.19
CA PHE A 95 -12.88 -6.14 -7.45
C PHE A 95 -12.83 -4.63 -7.20
N TRP A 96 -11.89 -3.91 -7.85
CA TRP A 96 -11.79 -2.44 -7.68
C TRP A 96 -11.70 -1.63 -8.97
N SER A 97 -11.70 -2.26 -10.16
CA SER A 97 -11.99 -1.59 -11.45
C SER A 97 -12.20 -2.54 -12.62
#